data_AF-A0AAJ6J1D7-F1
#
_entry.id   AF-A0AAJ6J1D7-F1
#
_cell.length_a   1.000
_cell.length_b   1.000
_cell.length_c   1.000
_cell.angle_alpha   90.00
_cell.angle_beta   90.00
_cell.angle_gamma   90.00
#
_symmetry.space_group_name_H-M   'P 1'
#
loop_
_entity.id
_entity.type
_entity.pdbx_description
1 polymer ?
#
loop_
_entity_poly.entity_id
_entity_poly.type
_entity_poly.pdbx_seq_one_letter_code
_entity_poly.pdbx_strand_id
1 'polypeptide(L)'
;MRYGLCSPSEGCTVSPDVRLRSLAEVIDHLGASGSTGIVDGTEIRVRRPAAGRKDRDKFIAGKNKQNAVKSMVVTDGEGRVLWCSPARPASCADITHARQLGLVRLLADGPAVEVLADAGYQGLGAQTGGRVVAPPHHK
;
A
#
# COMPACT_ATOMS: atom_id res chain seq x y z
N MET A 1 2.64 18.47 0.71
CA MET A 1 3.49 17.82 -0.31
C MET A 1 2.64 17.53 -1.53
N ARG A 2 2.85 18.24 -2.64
CA ARG A 2 2.32 17.81 -3.93
C ARG A 2 3.30 16.76 -4.46
N TYR A 3 2.93 15.48 -4.39
CA TYR A 3 3.59 14.48 -5.22
C TYR A 3 3.17 14.79 -6.66
N GLY A 4 3.95 15.62 -7.37
CA GLY A 4 3.60 16.12 -8.71
C GLY A 4 3.48 15.03 -9.79
N LEU A 5 3.70 13.76 -9.45
CA LEU A 5 3.78 12.63 -10.38
C LEU A 5 2.92 11.43 -9.97
N CYS A 6 2.24 11.47 -8.82
CA CYS A 6 1.51 10.31 -8.29
C CYS A 6 0.34 10.75 -7.42
N SER A 7 -0.89 10.48 -7.88
CA SER A 7 -2.14 10.75 -7.14
C SER A 7 -2.98 9.47 -7.10
N PRO A 8 -3.69 9.17 -5.99
CA PRO A 8 -4.60 8.03 -5.92
C PRO A 8 -5.71 8.05 -6.99
N SER A 9 -6.12 9.23 -7.46
CA SER A 9 -7.16 9.35 -8.51
C SER A 9 -6.59 9.37 -9.92
N GLU A 10 -5.39 9.90 -10.10
CA GLU A 10 -4.82 10.15 -11.42
C GLU A 10 -3.77 9.11 -11.84
N GLY A 11 -3.37 8.21 -10.94
CA GLY A 11 -2.24 7.31 -11.14
C GLY A 11 -0.89 8.00 -11.09
N CYS A 12 0.16 7.22 -11.39
CA CYS A 12 1.55 7.64 -11.28
C CYS A 12 2.29 7.44 -12.61
N THR A 13 2.95 8.50 -13.08
CA THR A 13 3.71 8.48 -14.33
C THR A 13 5.10 7.92 -14.04
N VAL A 14 5.43 6.77 -14.62
CA VAL A 14 6.69 6.05 -14.37
C VAL A 14 7.71 6.26 -15.51
N SER A 15 7.21 6.54 -16.72
CA SER A 15 7.96 6.98 -17.89
C SER A 15 7.05 7.89 -18.75
N PRO A 16 7.56 8.57 -19.79
CA PRO A 16 6.75 9.47 -20.63
C PRO A 16 5.46 8.83 -21.18
N ASP A 17 5.51 7.55 -21.51
CA ASP A 17 4.42 6.82 -22.16
C ASP A 17 3.66 5.88 -21.20
N VAL A 18 4.12 5.74 -19.96
CA VAL A 18 3.54 4.78 -19.00
C VAL A 18 3.03 5.50 -17.77
N ARG A 19 1.72 5.35 -17.53
CA ARG A 19 1.02 5.88 -16.36
C ARG A 19 0.15 4.80 -15.73
N LEU A 20 0.52 4.40 -14.51
CA LEU A 20 -0.13 3.32 -13.76
C LEU A 20 -1.20 3.90 -12.84
N ARG A 21 -2.46 3.48 -13.00
CA ARG A 21 -3.63 4.05 -12.31
C ARG A 21 -4.22 3.11 -11.27
N SER A 22 -3.95 1.82 -11.38
CA SER A 22 -4.49 0.79 -10.51
C SER A 22 -3.42 -0.13 -9.98
N LEU A 23 -3.69 -0.79 -8.86
CA LEU A 23 -2.79 -1.81 -8.32
C LEU A 23 -2.60 -2.96 -9.31
N ALA A 24 -3.62 -3.32 -10.09
CA ALA A 24 -3.52 -4.34 -11.14
C ALA A 24 -2.49 -3.95 -12.21
N GLU A 25 -2.58 -2.74 -12.75
CA GLU A 25 -1.60 -2.22 -13.73
C GLU A 25 -0.18 -2.21 -13.16
N VAL A 26 -0.01 -1.94 -11.87
CA VAL A 26 1.32 -1.98 -11.23
C VAL A 26 1.86 -3.40 -11.18
N ILE A 27 1.05 -4.38 -10.79
CA ILE A 27 1.47 -5.79 -10.75
C ILE A 27 1.79 -6.28 -12.17
N ASP A 28 0.97 -5.93 -13.16
CA ASP A 28 1.24 -6.26 -14.56
C ASP A 28 2.53 -5.61 -15.07
N HIS A 29 2.76 -4.34 -14.72
CA HIS A 29 3.97 -3.60 -15.09
C HIS A 29 5.23 -4.23 -14.49
N LEU A 30 5.21 -4.54 -13.19
CA LEU A 30 6.32 -5.22 -12.51
C LEU A 30 6.59 -6.62 -13.10
N GLY A 31 5.52 -7.35 -13.43
CA GLY A 31 5.63 -8.66 -14.07
C GLY A 31 6.23 -8.59 -15.46
N ALA A 32 5.81 -7.63 -16.27
CA ALA A 32 6.34 -7.41 -17.61
C ALA A 32 7.81 -6.95 -17.60
N SER A 33 8.22 -6.17 -16.58
CA SER A 33 9.59 -5.70 -16.43
C SER A 33 10.51 -6.70 -15.70
N GLY A 34 9.96 -7.77 -15.13
CA GLY A 34 10.70 -8.72 -14.29
C GLY A 34 11.26 -8.09 -13.01
N SER A 35 10.65 -7.00 -12.53
CA SER A 35 11.15 -6.24 -11.39
C SER A 35 10.39 -6.57 -10.10
N THR A 36 11.10 -6.51 -8.97
CA THR A 36 10.50 -6.61 -7.63
C THR A 36 9.77 -5.32 -7.27
N GLY A 37 8.62 -5.45 -6.62
CA GLY A 37 7.90 -4.33 -6.01
C GLY A 37 8.19 -4.20 -4.52
N ILE A 38 8.05 -3.00 -3.96
CA ILE A 38 8.07 -2.77 -2.50
C ILE A 38 6.73 -2.17 -2.09
N VAL A 39 6.13 -2.69 -1.03
CA VAL A 39 4.88 -2.19 -0.46
C VAL A 39 5.12 -1.69 0.95
N ASP A 40 4.67 -0.47 1.22
CA ASP A 40 4.69 0.13 2.56
C ASP A 40 3.40 0.89 2.87
N GLY A 41 3.07 0.96 4.17
CA GLY A 41 1.96 1.77 4.68
C GLY A 41 2.44 3.14 5.14
N THR A 42 2.05 4.21 4.44
CA THR A 42 2.39 5.58 4.85
C THR A 42 1.26 6.21 5.67
N GLU A 43 1.59 6.79 6.83
CA GLU A 43 0.63 7.43 7.74
C GLU A 43 0.74 8.97 7.69
N ILE A 44 -0.39 9.64 7.48
CA ILE A 44 -0.49 11.10 7.43
C ILE A 44 -1.37 11.57 8.59
N ARG A 45 -0.81 12.42 9.45
CA ARG A 45 -1.55 13.06 10.56
C ARG A 45 -2.68 13.91 10.01
N VAL A 46 -3.87 13.78 10.61
CA VAL A 46 -5.03 14.60 10.29
C VAL A 46 -5.60 15.23 11.55
N ARG A 47 -6.34 16.33 11.36
CA ARG A 47 -6.99 17.02 12.48
C ARG A 47 -7.98 16.07 13.16
N ARG A 48 -7.99 16.07 14.49
CA ARG A 48 -8.97 15.33 15.28
C ARG A 48 -10.37 15.91 15.06
N PRO A 49 -11.40 15.07 14.78
CA PRO A 49 -12.78 15.53 14.73
C PRO A 49 -13.22 16.20 16.04
N ALA A 50 -14.18 17.12 15.95
CA ALA A 50 -14.75 17.80 17.11
C ALA A 50 -15.35 16.80 18.12
N ALA A 51 -15.37 17.18 19.40
CA ALA A 51 -16.00 16.38 20.45
C ALA A 51 -17.50 16.13 20.15
N GLY A 52 -18.02 14.95 20.52
CA GLY A 52 -19.42 14.57 20.30
C GLY A 52 -19.73 13.91 18.95
N ARG A 53 -18.76 13.84 18.02
CA ARG A 53 -18.90 13.10 16.75
C ARG A 53 -18.83 11.58 16.98
N LYS A 54 -19.79 10.82 16.44
CA LYS A 54 -19.84 9.34 16.54
C LYS A 54 -18.61 8.63 15.94
N ASP A 55 -17.89 9.27 15.02
CA ASP A 55 -16.72 8.72 14.32
C ASP A 55 -15.38 9.29 14.83
N ARG A 56 -15.36 9.95 16.00
CA ARG A 56 -14.19 10.64 16.55
C ARG A 56 -12.96 9.74 16.66
N ASP A 57 -13.16 8.49 17.04
CA ASP A 57 -12.07 7.55 17.33
C ASP A 57 -11.70 6.68 16.11
N LYS A 58 -12.45 6.81 14.99
CA LYS A 58 -12.24 6.05 13.75
C LYS A 58 -10.84 6.24 13.16
N PHE A 59 -10.24 7.40 13.37
CA PHE A 59 -8.94 7.78 12.81
C PHE A 59 -7.77 7.54 13.76
N ILE A 60 -8.00 7.04 14.97
CA ILE A 60 -6.93 6.84 15.95
C ILE A 60 -6.07 5.65 15.51
N ALA A 61 -4.82 5.91 15.16
CA ALA A 61 -3.84 4.90 14.79
C ALA A 61 -3.57 3.96 15.97
N GLY A 62 -3.55 2.65 15.70
CA GLY A 62 -3.35 1.64 16.74
C GLY A 62 -2.01 1.79 17.47
N LYS A 63 -0.92 2.02 16.71
CA LYS A 63 0.45 2.11 17.22
C LYS A 63 0.74 3.47 17.86
N ASN A 64 0.51 4.56 17.13
CA ASN A 64 0.91 5.90 17.55
C ASN A 64 -0.15 6.63 18.38
N LYS A 65 -1.35 6.06 18.53
CA LYS A 65 -2.51 6.65 19.23
C LYS A 65 -2.89 8.07 18.77
N GLN A 66 -2.47 8.46 17.57
CA GLN A 66 -2.72 9.77 16.97
C GLN A 66 -3.83 9.69 15.92
N ASN A 67 -4.53 10.81 15.66
CA ASN A 67 -5.48 10.89 14.56
C ASN A 67 -4.74 10.95 13.22
N ALA A 68 -4.93 9.93 12.40
CA ALA A 68 -4.28 9.82 11.12
C ALA A 68 -5.13 9.09 10.07
N VAL A 69 -4.74 9.29 8.82
CA VAL A 69 -5.10 8.43 7.70
C VAL A 69 -3.85 7.71 7.22
N LYS A 70 -4.02 6.61 6.50
CA LYS A 70 -2.93 5.89 5.87
C LYS A 70 -3.26 5.49 4.44
N SER A 71 -2.22 5.39 3.62
CA SER A 71 -2.28 4.86 2.27
C SER A 71 -1.22 3.77 2.11
N MET A 72 -1.53 2.77 1.30
CA MET A 72 -0.54 1.81 0.82
C MET A 72 0.17 2.42 -0.38
N VAL A 73 1.50 2.41 -0.37
CA VAL A 73 2.35 2.86 -1.48
C VAL A 73 3.05 1.65 -2.06
N VAL A 74 3.15 1.61 -3.40
CA VAL A 74 3.94 0.61 -4.12
C VAL A 74 5.06 1.32 -4.86
N THR A 75 6.28 0.83 -4.72
CA THR A 75 7.45 1.30 -5.47
C THR A 75 8.09 0.17 -6.26
N ASP A 76 8.93 0.51 -7.23
CA ASP A 76 9.91 -0.43 -7.77
C ASP A 76 11.09 -0.63 -6.78
N GLY A 77 12.04 -1.49 -7.15
CA GLY A 77 13.26 -1.75 -6.38
C GLY A 77 14.23 -0.56 -6.26
N GLU A 78 14.09 0.47 -7.10
CA GLU A 78 14.86 1.72 -7.00
C GLU A 78 14.19 2.75 -6.07
N GLY A 79 12.98 2.45 -5.57
CA GLY A 79 12.20 3.35 -4.73
C GLY A 79 11.33 4.35 -5.50
N ARG A 80 11.18 4.20 -6.81
CA ARG A 80 10.29 5.03 -7.62
C ARG A 80 8.84 4.66 -7.33
N VAL A 81 8.01 5.64 -6.99
CA VAL A 81 6.60 5.39 -6.66
C VAL A 81 5.81 5.01 -7.91
N LEU A 82 5.22 3.81 -7.89
CA LEU A 82 4.40 3.27 -8.96
C LEU A 82 2.91 3.50 -8.73
N TRP A 83 2.47 3.51 -7.47
CA TRP A 83 1.07 3.73 -7.11
C TRP A 83 0.87 4.07 -5.63
N CYS A 84 -0.21 4.77 -5.33
CA CYS A 84 -0.64 5.08 -3.98
C CYS A 84 -2.15 4.85 -3.84
N SER A 85 -2.55 4.11 -2.80
CA SER A 85 -3.96 3.82 -2.56
C SER A 85 -4.74 5.05 -2.11
N PRO A 86 -6.07 5.05 -2.28
CA PRO A 86 -6.94 5.96 -1.54
C PRO A 86 -6.65 5.86 -0.03
N ALA A 87 -6.76 7.00 0.65
CA ALA A 87 -6.51 7.07 2.09
C ALA A 87 -7.61 6.34 2.88
N ARG A 88 -7.20 5.61 3.91
CA ARG A 88 -8.08 4.96 4.90
C ARG A 88 -7.79 5.49 6.30
N PRO A 89 -8.72 5.36 7.25
CA PRO A 89 -8.40 5.65 8.65
C PRO A 89 -7.21 4.80 9.13
N ALA A 90 -6.29 5.41 9.87
CA ALA A 90 -5.07 4.74 10.35
C ALA A 90 -5.31 3.63 11.38
N SER A 91 -6.54 3.47 11.85
CA SER A 91 -7.00 2.32 12.65
C SER A 91 -7.04 1.02 11.85
N CYS A 92 -7.09 1.09 10.51
CA CYS A 92 -6.99 -0.09 9.65
C CYS A 92 -5.56 -0.67 9.67
N ALA A 93 -5.43 -1.97 9.90
CA ALA A 93 -4.14 -2.66 9.81
C ALA A 93 -3.69 -2.74 8.34
N ASP A 94 -2.38 -2.59 8.08
CA ASP A 94 -1.83 -2.52 6.72
C ASP A 94 -2.12 -3.80 5.92
N ILE A 95 -1.94 -4.97 6.54
CA ILE A 95 -2.34 -6.25 5.96
C ILE A 95 -3.82 -6.31 5.58
N THR A 96 -4.70 -5.70 6.37
CA THR A 96 -6.15 -5.69 6.08
C THR A 96 -6.43 -4.78 4.90
N HIS A 97 -5.74 -3.64 4.83
CA HIS A 97 -5.87 -2.73 3.70
C HIS A 97 -5.39 -3.38 2.39
N ALA A 98 -4.23 -4.05 2.40
CA ALA A 98 -3.72 -4.79 1.24
C ALA A 98 -4.71 -5.86 0.74
N ARG A 99 -5.33 -6.62 1.66
CA ARG A 99 -6.37 -7.61 1.33
C ARG A 99 -7.58 -6.94 0.67
N GLN A 100 -8.07 -5.83 1.23
CA GLN A 100 -9.20 -5.09 0.67
C GLN A 100 -8.90 -4.49 -0.71
N LEU A 101 -7.65 -4.10 -0.96
CA LEU A 101 -7.18 -3.62 -2.27
C LEU A 101 -6.98 -4.76 -3.28
N GLY A 102 -7.11 -6.02 -2.85
CA GLY A 102 -7.00 -7.19 -3.71
C GLY A 102 -5.57 -7.62 -4.01
N LEU A 103 -4.55 -7.10 -3.30
CA LEU A 103 -3.13 -7.42 -3.53
C LEU A 103 -2.90 -8.94 -3.55
N VAL A 104 -3.50 -9.66 -2.59
CA VAL A 104 -3.39 -11.12 -2.49
C VAL A 104 -3.89 -11.80 -3.76
N ARG A 105 -5.09 -11.42 -4.23
CA ARG A 105 -5.70 -11.99 -5.43
C ARG A 105 -4.88 -11.67 -6.67
N LEU A 106 -4.44 -10.42 -6.83
CA LEU A 106 -3.62 -9.99 -7.96
C LEU A 106 -2.30 -10.75 -8.01
N LEU A 107 -1.65 -10.98 -6.87
CA LEU A 107 -0.42 -11.75 -6.83
C LEU A 107 -0.65 -13.25 -6.95
N ALA A 108 -1.79 -13.80 -6.54
CA ALA A 108 -2.08 -15.22 -6.70
C ALA A 108 -2.42 -15.58 -8.16
N ASP A 109 -3.25 -14.75 -8.81
CA ASP A 109 -3.79 -15.01 -10.14
C ASP A 109 -2.98 -14.36 -11.28
N GLY A 110 -2.12 -13.40 -10.93
CA GLY A 110 -1.38 -12.58 -11.88
C GLY A 110 0.05 -13.05 -12.15
N PRO A 111 0.86 -12.20 -12.81
CA PRO A 111 2.24 -12.53 -13.19
C PRO A 111 3.10 -12.85 -11.96
N ALA A 112 4.16 -13.64 -12.19
CA ALA A 112 5.12 -13.99 -11.15
C ALA A 112 5.94 -12.75 -10.75
N VAL A 113 5.48 -12.06 -9.71
CA VAL A 113 6.10 -10.86 -9.15
C VAL A 113 6.40 -11.10 -7.68
N GLU A 114 7.64 -10.80 -7.27
CA GLU A 114 7.98 -10.70 -5.85
C GLU A 114 7.67 -9.28 -5.35
N VAL A 115 7.08 -9.21 -4.16
CA VAL A 115 6.78 -7.96 -3.46
C VAL A 115 7.39 -8.00 -2.07
N LEU A 116 8.33 -7.10 -1.80
CA LEU A 116 8.89 -6.89 -0.46
C LEU A 116 7.94 -6.02 0.36
N ALA A 117 7.78 -6.35 1.64
CA ALA A 117 6.92 -5.60 2.54
C ALA A 117 7.49 -5.57 3.96
N ASP A 118 7.04 -4.62 4.78
CA ASP A 118 7.41 -4.58 6.19
C ASP A 118 6.69 -5.64 7.04
N ALA A 119 7.01 -5.71 8.33
CA ALA A 119 6.40 -6.67 9.25
C ALA A 119 4.88 -6.49 9.42
N GLY A 120 4.31 -5.32 9.08
CA GLY A 120 2.88 -5.04 9.08
C GLY A 120 2.07 -5.85 8.06
N TYR A 121 2.74 -6.48 7.09
CA TYR A 121 2.15 -7.34 6.06
C TYR A 121 2.39 -8.85 6.30
N GLN A 122 2.91 -9.22 7.46
CA GLN A 122 3.15 -10.63 7.81
C GLN A 122 1.90 -11.50 7.69
N GLY A 123 2.06 -12.64 7.02
CA GLY A 123 0.98 -13.59 6.72
C GLY A 123 0.45 -13.48 5.28
N LEU A 124 0.79 -12.43 4.53
CA LEU A 124 0.45 -12.35 3.11
C LEU A 124 1.25 -13.34 2.24
N GLY A 125 2.51 -13.64 2.61
CA GLY A 125 3.31 -14.63 1.89
C GLY A 125 2.62 -15.99 1.76
N ALA A 126 2.02 -16.49 2.85
CA ALA A 126 1.26 -17.75 2.85
C ALA A 126 0.03 -17.71 1.92
N GLN A 127 -0.56 -16.53 1.70
CA GLN A 127 -1.75 -16.35 0.86
C GLN A 127 -1.41 -16.10 -0.61
N THR A 128 -0.12 -15.87 -0.91
CA THR A 128 0.37 -15.47 -2.24
C THR A 128 1.41 -16.45 -2.79
N GLY A 129 1.51 -17.65 -2.22
CA GLY A 129 2.50 -18.65 -2.64
C GLY A 129 3.95 -18.20 -2.44
N GLY A 130 4.20 -17.36 -1.43
CA GLY A 130 5.53 -16.81 -1.12
C GLY A 130 5.88 -15.51 -1.85
N ARG A 131 4.99 -14.99 -2.72
CA ARG A 131 5.26 -13.78 -3.51
C ARG A 131 5.36 -12.50 -2.68
N VAL A 132 4.70 -12.43 -1.53
CA VAL A 132 4.91 -11.34 -0.57
C VAL A 132 5.93 -11.78 0.49
N VAL A 133 7.09 -11.11 0.50
CA VAL A 133 8.18 -11.36 1.43
C VAL A 133 8.23 -10.24 2.47
N ALA A 134 7.93 -10.59 3.72
CA ALA A 134 8.06 -9.70 4.87
C ALA A 134 9.13 -10.25 5.83
N PRO A 135 9.92 -9.38 6.50
CA PRO A 135 10.89 -9.84 7.47
C PRO A 135 10.20 -10.61 8.61
N PRO A 136 10.86 -11.61 9.21
CA PRO A 136 10.31 -12.36 10.33
C PRO A 136 10.09 -11.46 11.55
N HIS A 137 9.05 -11.76 12.34
CA HIS A 137 8.78 -11.00 13.56
C HIS A 137 9.77 -11.46 14.64
N HIS A 138 10.72 -10.62 15.00
CA HIS A 138 11.52 -10.82 16.20
C HIS A 138 10.68 -10.34 17.39
N LYS A 139 10.46 -11.22 18.37
CA LYS A 139 9.85 -10.87 19.66
C LYS A 139 10.88 -10.21 20.57
#